data_AF-A0A0A1W9C2-F1
#
_entry.id   AF-A0A0A1W9C2-F1
#
_cell.length_a   1.000
_cell.length_b   1.000
_cell.length_c   1.000
_cell.angle_alpha   90.00
_cell.angle_beta   90.00
_cell.angle_gamma   90.00
#
_symmetry.space_group_name_H-M   'P 1'
#
loop_
_entity.id
_entity.type
_entity.pdbx_description
1 polymer ?
#
loop_
_entity_poly.entity_id
_entity_poly.type
_entity_poly.pdbx_seq_one_letter_code
_entity_poly.pdbx_strand_id
1 'polypeptide(L)'
;MINAAQTDQWPVVEILIDHGADIWTHDEFGITVAQRTITSLILRGSDEDKARLRVIEKLKARGYPLPPPGRDEILALDKTGKWPPAGTRQ
;
A
#
# COMPACT_ATOMS: atom_id res chain seq x y z
N MET A 1 -7.02 0.17 -6.42
CA MET A 1 -6.30 0.65 -5.22
C MET A 1 -5.14 1.58 -5.58
N ILE A 2 -4.17 1.14 -6.40
CA ILE A 2 -2.95 1.90 -6.72
C ILE A 2 -3.23 3.31 -7.27
N ASN A 3 -4.15 3.48 -8.23
CA ASN A 3 -4.45 4.81 -8.79
C ASN A 3 -4.95 5.82 -7.73
N ALA A 4 -5.74 5.38 -6.75
CA ALA A 4 -6.19 6.23 -5.66
C ALA A 4 -5.02 6.66 -4.76
N ALA A 5 -4.10 5.74 -4.47
CA ALA A 5 -2.89 6.04 -3.70
C ALA A 5 -1.91 6.95 -4.46
N GLN A 6 -1.79 6.80 -5.78
CA GLN A 6 -0.97 7.67 -6.64
C GLN A 6 -1.49 9.11 -6.69
N THR A 7 -2.80 9.31 -6.48
CA THR A 7 -3.45 10.61 -6.47
C THR A 7 -3.78 11.10 -5.06
N ASP A 8 -3.15 10.50 -4.04
CA ASP A 8 -3.27 10.90 -2.63
C ASP A 8 -4.70 10.87 -2.06
N GLN A 9 -5.60 10.09 -2.66
CA GLN A 9 -6.99 9.91 -2.22
C GLN A 9 -7.10 8.91 -1.07
N TRP A 10 -6.48 9.21 0.06
CA TRP A 10 -6.37 8.29 1.19
C TRP A 10 -7.69 7.80 1.80
N PRO A 11 -8.75 8.63 1.91
CA PRO A 11 -10.06 8.13 2.32
C PRO A 11 -10.60 7.05 1.38
N VAL A 12 -10.38 7.19 0.06
CA VAL A 12 -10.78 6.18 -0.93
C VAL A 12 -9.94 4.92 -0.79
N VAL A 13 -8.62 5.06 -0.60
CA VAL A 13 -7.73 3.91 -0.34
C VAL A 13 -8.18 3.14 0.90
N GLU A 14 -8.52 3.85 1.97
CA GLU A 14 -9.04 3.26 3.22
C GLU A 14 -10.30 2.44 2.97
N ILE A 15 -11.30 3.02 2.28
CA ILE A 15 -12.54 2.33 1.91
C ILE A 15 -12.24 1.08 1.09
N LEU A 16 -11.37 1.17 0.08
CA LEU A 16 -11.02 0.00 -0.74
C LEU A 16 -10.42 -1.14 0.09
N ILE A 17 -9.53 -0.81 1.04
CA ILE A 17 -8.94 -1.79 1.96
C ILE A 17 -10.00 -2.42 2.87
N ASP A 18 -10.95 -1.62 3.35
CA ASP A 18 -12.04 -2.10 4.22
C ASP A 18 -13.02 -3.01 3.47
N HIS A 19 -13.13 -2.83 2.16
CA HIS A 19 -13.92 -3.68 1.27
C HIS A 19 -13.11 -4.85 0.64
N GLY A 20 -11.92 -5.16 1.18
CA GLY A 20 -11.18 -6.37 0.81
C GLY A 20 -10.31 -6.24 -0.44
N ALA A 21 -9.99 -5.02 -0.88
CA ALA A 21 -9.01 -4.86 -1.95
C ALA A 21 -7.62 -5.38 -1.50
N ASP A 22 -6.94 -6.09 -2.40
CA ASP A 22 -5.65 -6.72 -2.11
C ASP A 22 -4.54 -5.67 -1.88
N ILE A 23 -4.07 -5.62 -0.63
CA ILE A 23 -3.04 -4.70 -0.17
C ILE A 23 -1.65 -4.99 -0.73
N TRP A 24 -1.42 -6.21 -1.25
CA TRP A 24 -0.15 -6.65 -1.80
C TRP A 24 -0.02 -6.41 -3.30
N THR A 25 -1.02 -5.80 -3.93
CA THR A 25 -0.91 -5.42 -5.34
C THR A 25 0.20 -4.39 -5.59
N HIS A 26 0.85 -4.49 -6.75
CA HIS A 26 1.75 -3.48 -7.29
C HIS A 26 1.39 -3.16 -8.75
N ASP A 27 1.82 -2.01 -9.25
CA ASP A 27 1.76 -1.70 -10.69
C ASP A 27 2.94 -2.32 -11.47
N GLU A 28 2.99 -2.08 -12.78
CA GLU A 28 4.05 -2.58 -13.67
C GLU A 28 5.46 -2.13 -13.27
N PHE A 29 5.58 -1.08 -12.47
CA PHE A 29 6.85 -0.55 -11.97
C PHE A 29 7.20 -1.04 -10.57
N GLY A 30 6.40 -1.95 -9.99
CA GLY A 30 6.59 -2.45 -8.62
C GLY A 30 6.12 -1.47 -7.55
N ILE A 31 5.29 -0.48 -7.89
CA ILE A 31 4.79 0.50 -6.92
C ILE A 31 3.58 -0.08 -6.18
N THR A 32 3.67 -0.11 -4.86
CA THR A 32 2.64 -0.59 -3.93
C THR A 32 1.92 0.58 -3.24
N VAL A 33 0.74 0.30 -2.67
CA VAL A 33 0.03 1.27 -1.82
C VAL A 33 0.88 1.69 -0.62
N ALA A 34 1.63 0.75 -0.04
CA ALA A 34 2.47 0.99 1.14
C ALA A 34 3.58 2.01 0.85
N GLN A 35 4.23 1.94 -0.32
CA GLN A 35 5.24 2.93 -0.72
C GLN A 35 4.61 4.33 -0.85
N ARG A 36 3.40 4.42 -1.42
CA ARG A 36 2.70 5.70 -1.54
C ARG A 36 2.34 6.32 -0.19
N THR A 37 2.15 5.52 0.86
CA THR A 37 1.92 6.08 2.20
C THR A 37 3.12 6.91 2.69
N ILE A 38 4.33 6.60 2.24
CA ILE A 38 5.57 7.30 2.64
C ILE A 38 5.83 8.50 1.72
N THR A 39 5.63 8.35 0.41
CA THR A 39 5.92 9.38 -0.58
C THR A 39 4.78 10.39 -0.80
N SER A 40 3.65 10.22 -0.09
CA SER A 40 2.48 11.08 -0.21
C SER A 40 2.80 12.55 0.08
N LEU A 41 2.32 13.46 -0.77
CA LEU A 41 2.61 14.90 -0.67
C LEU A 41 1.48 15.71 -0.03
N ILE A 42 0.49 15.05 0.57
CA ILE A 42 -0.58 15.72 1.32
C ILE A 42 -0.05 16.55 2.50
N LEU A 43 -0.83 17.55 2.90
CA LEU A 43 -0.58 18.35 4.09
C LEU A 43 -0.68 17.48 5.36
N ARG A 44 0.34 17.52 6.21
CA ARG A 44 0.31 16.79 7.50
C ARG A 44 -0.79 17.33 8.41
N GLY A 45 -1.52 16.44 9.07
CA GLY A 45 -2.65 16.77 9.93
C GLY A 45 -3.98 17.04 9.22
N SER A 46 -4.02 17.05 7.88
CA SER A 46 -5.29 17.12 7.13
C SER A 46 -6.11 15.84 7.31
N ASP A 47 -7.36 15.84 6.83
CA ASP A 47 -8.22 14.66 6.90
C ASP A 47 -7.69 13.51 6.02
N GLU A 48 -7.05 13.84 4.89
CA GLU A 48 -6.30 12.90 4.06
C GLU A 48 -5.14 12.28 4.84
N ASP A 49 -4.43 13.06 5.68
CA ASP A 49 -3.31 12.53 6.45
C ASP A 49 -3.80 11.61 7.57
N LYS A 50 -4.92 11.95 8.20
CA LYS A 50 -5.59 11.05 9.16
C LYS A 50 -5.98 9.73 8.49
N ALA A 51 -6.54 9.77 7.28
CA ALA A 51 -6.88 8.56 6.52
C ALA A 51 -5.62 7.76 6.13
N ARG A 52 -4.56 8.44 5.66
CA ARG A 52 -3.26 7.81 5.34
C ARG A 52 -2.67 7.09 6.56
N LEU A 53 -2.76 7.69 7.75
CA LEU A 53 -2.32 7.07 9.00
C LEU A 53 -3.15 5.82 9.32
N ARG A 54 -4.48 5.85 9.15
CA ARG A 54 -5.33 4.66 9.32
C ARG A 54 -4.99 3.57 8.30
N VAL A 55 -4.68 3.93 7.06
CA VAL A 55 -4.18 2.99 6.04
C VAL A 55 -2.87 2.34 6.49
N ILE A 56 -1.92 3.10 7.03
CA ILE A 56 -0.66 2.55 7.57
C ILE A 56 -0.94 1.53 8.68
N GLU A 57 -1.82 1.85 9.63
CA GLU A 57 -2.16 0.91 10.71
C GLU A 57 -2.87 -0.35 10.19
N LYS A 58 -3.75 -0.18 9.20
CA LYS A 58 -4.44 -1.29 8.50
C LYS A 58 -3.47 -2.21 7.73
N LEU A 59 -2.39 -1.66 7.19
CA LEU A 59 -1.31 -2.44 6.54
C LEU A 59 -0.50 -3.22 7.59
N LYS A 60 -0.09 -2.56 8.68
CA LYS A 60 0.62 -3.21 9.81
C LYS A 60 -0.18 -4.34 10.41
N ALA A 61 -1.47 -4.13 10.65
CA ALA A 61 -2.37 -5.12 11.24
C ALA A 61 -2.49 -6.39 10.37
N ARG A 62 -2.25 -6.28 9.06
CA ARG A 62 -2.25 -7.39 8.10
C ARG A 62 -0.84 -7.93 7.80
N GLY A 63 0.15 -7.57 8.61
CA GLY A 63 1.52 -8.06 8.53
C GLY A 63 2.36 -7.46 7.41
N TYR A 64 1.94 -6.34 6.83
CA TYR A 64 2.71 -5.67 5.78
C TYR A 64 3.99 -5.06 6.35
N PRO A 65 5.18 -5.32 5.76
CA PRO A 65 6.44 -4.76 6.25
C PRO A 65 6.48 -3.23 6.08
N LEU A 66 6.92 -2.52 7.13
CA LEU A 66 7.15 -1.08 7.10
C LEU A 66 8.54 -0.77 7.71
N PRO A 67 9.44 -0.06 6.99
CA PRO A 67 9.25 0.49 5.64
C PRO A 67 9.03 -0.61 4.58
N PRO A 68 8.22 -0.34 3.54
CA PRO A 68 7.94 -1.30 2.49
C PRO A 68 9.18 -1.53 1.62
N PRO A 69 9.31 -2.72 1.00
CA PRO A 69 10.35 -3.01 0.03
C PRO A 69 10.44 -1.96 -1.09
N GLY A 70 11.63 -1.83 -1.66
CA GLY A 70 11.84 -0.97 -2.84
C GLY A 70 11.12 -1.52 -4.08
N ARG A 71 10.81 -0.67 -5.06
CA ARG A 71 10.08 -1.11 -6.26
C ARG A 71 10.82 -2.20 -7.05
N ASP A 72 12.14 -2.08 -7.17
CA ASP A 72 12.99 -3.06 -7.85
C ASP A 72 13.01 -4.40 -7.09
N GLU A 73 12.95 -4.33 -5.75
CA GLU A 73 12.84 -5.48 -4.87
C GLU A 73 11.47 -6.17 -5.01
N ILE A 74 10.38 -5.40 -5.07
CA ILE A 74 9.02 -5.93 -5.34
C ILE A 74 9.01 -6.71 -6.66
N LEU A 75 9.53 -6.12 -7.74
CA LEU A 75 9.61 -6.80 -9.04
C LEU A 75 10.46 -8.07 -9.00
N ALA A 76 11.57 -8.07 -8.25
CA ALA A 76 12.40 -9.25 -8.07
C ALA A 76 11.69 -10.35 -7.23
N LEU A 77 10.95 -9.97 -6.19
CA LEU A 77 10.18 -10.91 -5.38
C LEU A 77 9.01 -11.50 -6.16
N ASP A 78 8.29 -10.69 -6.94
CA ASP A 78 7.18 -11.16 -7.80
C ASP A 78 7.69 -12.13 -8.87
N LYS A 79 8.77 -11.78 -9.57
CA LYS A 79 9.42 -12.66 -10.55
C LYS A 79 9.86 -14.01 -9.95
N THR A 80 10.18 -14.04 -8.66
CA THR A 80 10.61 -15.26 -7.95
C THR A 80 9.46 -15.94 -7.19
N GLY A 81 8.21 -15.48 -7.34
CA GLY A 81 7.03 -16.03 -6.67
C GLY A 81 7.00 -15.84 -5.15
N LYS A 82 7.81 -14.91 -4.64
CA LYS A 82 7.90 -14.55 -3.22
C LYS A 82 7.04 -13.33 -2.85
N TRP A 83 6.39 -12.75 -3.85
CA TRP A 83 5.44 -11.66 -3.69
C TRP A 83 4.07 -12.06 -4.30
N PRO A 84 2.96 -11.83 -3.59
CA PRO A 84 2.90 -11.48 -2.17
C PRO A 84 3.45 -12.61 -1.29
N PRO A 85 3.76 -12.36 0.00
CA PRO A 85 4.22 -13.41 0.90
C PRO A 85 3.24 -14.59 0.97
N ALA A 86 3.77 -15.80 1.20
CA ALA A 86 2.94 -16.99 1.26
C ALA A 86 1.86 -16.88 2.35
N GLY A 87 0.62 -17.26 2.01
CA GLY A 87 -0.51 -17.22 2.93
C GLY A 87 -1.17 -15.85 3.13
N THR A 88 -0.80 -14.83 2.33
CA THR A 88 -1.38 -13.48 2.46
C THR A 88 -2.38 -13.08 1.37
N ARG A 89 -2.51 -13.87 0.29
CA ARG A 89 -3.66 -13.76 -0.62
C ARG A 89 -4.90 -14.29 0.10
N GLN A 90 -5.82 -13.41 0.45
CA GLN A 90 -7.17 -13.75 0.90
C GLN A 90 -8.15 -13.61 -0.25
#